data_AF-A0A7Z9XR28-F1
#
_entry.id   AF-A0A7Z9XR28-F1
#
_cell.length_a   1.000
_cell.length_b   1.000
_cell.length_c   1.000
_cell.angle_alpha   90.00
_cell.angle_beta   90.00
_cell.angle_gamma   90.00
#
_symmetry.space_group_name_H-M   'P 1'
#
loop_
_entity.id
_entity.type
_entity.pdbx_description
1 polymer ?
#
loop_
_entity_poly.entity_id
_entity_poly.type
_entity_poly.pdbx_seq_one_letter_code
_entity_poly.pdbx_strand_id
1 'polypeptide(L)'
;MSRYWLTLFFGGLLLSSSAFAAGVGLGFGGISLPDGTFQSTAARPQLPPDTAWVALSGGDYTNPVDAMTHWSDWCGLGSTATRCTLLIAPGTYELLKDQQLVMHENVDIVGMGMESTQIVGRAGGTTSGEGSALILGASEATLRDLSVVNAGVDNAANVTGIYNKYSSFSIVRVKLTASFSGSNGTDNYGIVNEGANAVNVTFDDIKVWSIGNYAVGSKKCFGIWNKGYAKLEINHAEVQATGCNDDNTAIQNTEGTLRLVNVDAEAYFAGDFRAFAVWNTQGTITILDSTLNSTYRSLGIDSASDRIINTQLDGSVSDTFPSPSTQCRGTYDDNLTKVDC
;
A
#
# COMPACT_ATOMS: atom_id res chain seq x y z
N MET A 1 -13.56 -2.30 -52.84
CA MET A 1 -12.52 -3.36 -52.93
C MET A 1 -12.84 -4.44 -51.92
N SER A 2 -12.65 -5.68 -52.34
CA SER A 2 -13.26 -6.91 -51.80
C SER A 2 -12.84 -7.24 -50.37
N ARG A 3 -13.81 -7.77 -49.60
CA ARG A 3 -13.63 -8.41 -48.28
C ARG A 3 -13.00 -9.80 -48.47
N TYR A 4 -12.12 -10.20 -47.56
CA TYR A 4 -11.74 -11.61 -47.37
C TYR A 4 -12.03 -12.00 -45.92
N TRP A 5 -12.94 -12.95 -45.75
CA TRP A 5 -13.17 -13.70 -44.52
C TRP A 5 -12.30 -14.96 -44.59
N LEU A 6 -11.45 -15.18 -43.58
CA LEU A 6 -10.69 -16.41 -43.43
C LEU A 6 -11.51 -17.37 -42.55
N THR A 7 -12.05 -18.42 -43.16
CA THR A 7 -12.73 -19.52 -42.46
C THR A 7 -11.69 -20.58 -42.11
N LEU A 8 -11.37 -20.75 -40.83
CA LEU A 8 -10.56 -21.89 -40.36
C LEU A 8 -11.48 -23.09 -40.11
N PHE A 9 -11.28 -24.15 -40.89
CA PHE A 9 -11.76 -25.50 -40.61
C PHE A 9 -10.75 -26.22 -39.73
N PHE A 10 -11.15 -26.69 -38.55
CA PHE A 10 -10.45 -27.76 -37.85
C PHE A 10 -11.33 -29.01 -37.88
N GLY A 11 -10.85 -30.02 -38.61
CA GLY A 11 -11.49 -31.32 -38.75
C GLY A 11 -11.48 -32.09 -37.44
N GLY A 12 -12.63 -32.70 -37.14
CA GLY A 12 -12.77 -33.65 -36.04
C GLY A 12 -11.96 -34.91 -36.30
N LEU A 13 -11.05 -35.21 -35.38
CA LEU A 13 -10.42 -36.52 -35.26
C LEU A 13 -11.34 -37.41 -34.40
N LEU A 14 -12.10 -38.28 -35.05
CA LEU A 14 -12.84 -39.37 -34.40
C LEU A 14 -11.85 -40.48 -34.02
N LEU A 15 -11.55 -40.61 -32.73
CA LEU A 15 -10.88 -41.77 -32.15
C LEU A 15 -11.92 -42.68 -31.50
N SER A 16 -12.11 -43.87 -32.08
CA SER A 16 -13.00 -44.92 -31.61
C SER A 16 -12.32 -45.89 -30.65
N SER A 17 -12.89 -45.97 -29.44
CA SER A 17 -13.05 -47.09 -28.51
C SER A 17 -11.87 -47.95 -28.00
N SER A 18 -11.91 -48.06 -26.66
CA SER A 18 -11.64 -49.22 -25.80
C SER A 18 -10.19 -49.64 -25.51
N ALA A 19 -9.59 -48.94 -24.56
CA ALA A 19 -9.06 -49.58 -23.35
C ALA A 19 -9.51 -48.74 -22.14
N PHE A 20 -10.08 -49.38 -21.12
CA PHE A 20 -10.38 -48.74 -19.83
C PHE A 20 -9.05 -48.38 -19.15
N ALA A 21 -8.46 -47.25 -19.53
CA ALA A 21 -7.55 -46.54 -18.66
C ALA A 21 -8.45 -45.77 -17.70
N ALA A 22 -8.60 -46.30 -16.48
CA ALA A 22 -9.24 -45.55 -15.42
C ALA A 22 -8.41 -44.27 -15.24
N GLY A 23 -9.00 -43.15 -15.68
CA GLY A 23 -8.30 -41.89 -15.83
C GLY A 23 -8.12 -41.24 -14.47
N VAL A 24 -6.90 -40.78 -14.20
CA VAL A 24 -6.62 -39.88 -13.10
C VAL A 24 -7.40 -38.59 -13.36
N GLY A 25 -8.37 -38.27 -12.50
CA GLY A 25 -9.18 -37.05 -12.60
C GLY A 25 -8.54 -35.91 -11.82
N LEU A 26 -8.31 -34.76 -12.47
CA LEU A 26 -7.96 -33.52 -11.79
C LEU A 26 -9.24 -32.70 -11.60
N GLY A 27 -9.67 -32.54 -10.35
CA GLY A 27 -10.76 -31.64 -9.96
C GLY A 27 -10.28 -30.54 -9.01
N PHE A 28 -11.17 -29.60 -8.68
CA PHE A 28 -10.89 -28.58 -7.63
C PHE A 28 -10.65 -29.19 -6.25
N GLY A 29 -10.96 -30.48 -6.06
CA GLY A 29 -10.57 -31.27 -4.90
C GLY A 29 -9.33 -32.15 -5.13
N GLY A 30 -8.45 -31.85 -6.08
CA GLY A 30 -7.21 -32.60 -6.31
C GLY A 30 -7.34 -33.88 -7.15
N ILE A 31 -6.45 -34.85 -6.90
CA ILE A 31 -6.27 -36.05 -7.73
C ILE A 31 -7.18 -37.17 -7.22
N SER A 32 -8.15 -37.57 -8.04
CA SER A 32 -8.94 -38.77 -7.78
C SER A 32 -8.34 -39.95 -8.55
N LEU A 33 -7.95 -41.00 -7.81
CA LEU A 33 -7.41 -42.21 -8.39
C LEU A 33 -8.53 -43.17 -8.84
N PRO A 34 -8.27 -44.01 -9.87
CA PRO A 34 -9.16 -45.05 -10.38
C PRO A 34 -9.87 -45.95 -9.37
N ASP A 35 -9.22 -46.20 -8.24
CA ASP A 35 -9.71 -47.08 -7.17
C ASP A 35 -10.70 -46.36 -6.24
N GLY A 36 -11.09 -45.12 -6.56
CA GLY A 36 -11.94 -44.29 -5.73
C GLY A 36 -11.19 -43.74 -4.50
N THR A 37 -9.89 -44.00 -4.37
CA THR A 37 -9.09 -43.36 -3.33
C THR A 37 -8.77 -41.93 -3.75
N PHE A 38 -9.26 -41.02 -2.92
CA PHE A 38 -9.00 -39.61 -3.06
C PHE A 38 -7.62 -39.30 -2.48
N GLN A 39 -6.64 -39.01 -3.33
CA GLN A 39 -5.38 -38.40 -2.90
C GLN A 39 -5.51 -36.88 -3.05
N SER A 40 -6.32 -36.29 -2.18
CA SER A 40 -6.23 -34.87 -1.91
C SER A 40 -6.21 -34.65 -0.42
N THR A 41 -5.01 -34.80 0.09
CA THR A 41 -4.49 -33.74 0.92
C THR A 41 -3.43 -33.09 0.05
N ALA A 42 -3.72 -31.96 -0.60
CA ALA A 42 -2.65 -30.99 -0.78
C ALA A 42 -2.08 -30.80 0.63
N ALA A 43 -0.95 -31.44 0.90
CA ALA A 43 -0.42 -31.52 2.25
C ALA A 43 -0.31 -30.09 2.73
N ARG A 44 -0.96 -29.78 3.87
CA ARG A 44 -0.81 -28.48 4.54
C ARG A 44 0.70 -28.16 4.51
N PRO A 45 1.12 -26.99 4.03
CA PRO A 45 2.52 -26.61 4.07
C PRO A 45 3.00 -26.84 5.50
N GLN A 46 4.11 -27.57 5.68
CA GLN A 46 4.69 -27.70 7.00
C GLN A 46 5.26 -26.33 7.36
N LEU A 47 4.51 -25.58 8.18
CA LEU A 47 4.90 -24.24 8.60
C LEU A 47 5.89 -24.34 9.77
N PRO A 48 6.78 -23.35 9.92
CA PRO A 48 7.56 -23.21 11.14
C PRO A 48 6.63 -23.13 12.37
N PRO A 49 7.12 -23.51 13.56
CA PRO A 49 6.50 -23.03 14.80
C PRO A 49 6.44 -21.49 14.76
N ASP A 50 5.45 -20.89 15.40
CA ASP A 50 5.24 -19.43 15.43
C ASP A 50 4.72 -18.81 14.12
N THR A 51 4.06 -19.63 13.29
CA THR A 51 3.39 -19.20 12.06
C THR A 51 1.92 -19.65 12.03
N ALA A 52 1.00 -18.69 11.84
CA ALA A 52 -0.39 -18.98 11.49
C ALA A 52 -0.60 -18.88 9.98
N TRP A 53 -1.47 -19.75 9.45
CA TRP A 53 -1.85 -19.73 8.03
C TRP A 53 -3.29 -19.32 7.84
N VAL A 54 -3.48 -18.20 7.14
CA VAL A 54 -4.78 -17.68 6.73
C VAL A 54 -5.04 -18.11 5.29
N ALA A 55 -6.12 -18.83 5.06
CA ALA A 55 -6.57 -19.19 3.72
C ALA A 55 -8.09 -19.22 3.66
N LEU A 56 -8.67 -18.83 2.52
CA LEU A 56 -10.12 -18.90 2.30
C LEU A 56 -10.70 -20.31 2.54
N SER A 57 -9.88 -21.35 2.42
CA SER A 57 -10.19 -22.72 2.82
C SER A 57 -8.92 -23.48 3.20
N GLY A 58 -9.01 -24.37 4.20
CA GLY A 58 -7.88 -25.22 4.60
C GLY A 58 -6.76 -24.51 5.38
N GLY A 59 -6.98 -23.24 5.76
CA GLY A 59 -6.14 -22.48 6.67
C GLY A 59 -6.39 -22.83 8.14
N ASP A 60 -5.49 -22.38 9.02
CA ASP A 60 -5.78 -22.31 10.47
C ASP A 60 -6.90 -21.30 10.72
N TYR A 61 -6.91 -20.22 9.93
CA TYR A 61 -7.94 -19.17 9.94
C TYR A 61 -8.42 -18.89 8.52
N THR A 62 -9.65 -18.38 8.40
CA THR A 62 -10.22 -17.90 7.13
C THR A 62 -10.23 -16.38 7.01
N ASN A 63 -9.94 -15.67 8.10
CA ASN A 63 -9.95 -14.22 8.19
C ASN A 63 -8.68 -13.74 8.93
N PRO A 64 -7.90 -12.79 8.37
CA PRO A 64 -6.69 -12.30 9.01
C PRO A 64 -6.94 -11.54 10.33
N VAL A 65 -8.10 -10.88 10.48
CA VAL A 65 -8.49 -10.20 11.73
C VAL A 65 -8.72 -11.21 12.85
N ASP A 66 -9.35 -12.34 12.54
CA ASP A 66 -9.57 -13.41 13.50
C ASP A 66 -8.25 -14.03 13.96
N ALA A 67 -7.33 -14.28 13.02
CA ALA A 67 -6.00 -14.78 13.32
C ALA A 67 -5.18 -13.83 14.21
N MET A 68 -5.27 -12.51 13.96
CA MET A 68 -4.60 -11.51 14.81
C MET A 68 -5.27 -11.35 16.17
N THR A 69 -6.59 -11.52 16.26
CA THR A 69 -7.29 -11.51 17.56
C THR A 69 -6.85 -12.69 18.44
N HIS A 70 -6.53 -13.83 17.82
CA HIS A 70 -6.06 -15.05 18.48
C HIS A 70 -4.54 -15.24 18.36
N TRP A 71 -3.77 -14.15 18.23
CA TRP A 71 -2.32 -14.21 18.03
C TRP A 71 -1.58 -15.02 19.10
N SER A 72 -2.06 -14.98 20.35
CA SER A 72 -1.47 -15.73 21.47
C SER A 72 -1.47 -17.25 21.29
N ASP A 73 -2.38 -17.78 20.46
CA ASP A 73 -2.56 -19.22 20.26
C ASP A 73 -1.48 -19.82 19.35
N TRP A 74 -0.88 -18.98 18.49
CA TRP A 74 0.09 -19.43 17.49
C TRP A 74 1.45 -18.73 17.57
N CYS A 75 1.53 -17.52 18.13
CA CYS A 75 2.79 -16.78 18.31
C CYS A 75 3.46 -17.06 19.67
N GLY A 76 2.80 -17.83 20.55
CA GLY A 76 3.29 -18.16 21.88
C GLY A 76 3.34 -16.95 22.82
N LEU A 77 3.36 -17.20 24.12
CA LEU A 77 3.45 -16.15 25.16
C LEU A 77 4.91 -15.86 25.57
N GLY A 78 5.89 -16.39 24.83
CA GLY A 78 7.28 -16.55 25.27
C GLY A 78 8.24 -15.48 24.76
N SER A 79 8.28 -14.35 25.45
CA SER A 79 9.24 -13.24 25.31
C SER A 79 9.04 -12.31 24.10
N THR A 80 9.23 -11.00 24.35
CA THR A 80 9.22 -9.89 23.36
C THR A 80 10.32 -9.97 22.30
N ALA A 81 10.97 -11.13 22.14
CA ALA A 81 12.06 -11.37 21.20
C ALA A 81 11.72 -12.39 20.11
N THR A 82 10.60 -13.13 20.25
CA THR A 82 10.19 -14.11 19.25
C THR A 82 9.40 -13.41 18.16
N ARG A 83 9.91 -13.47 16.93
CA ARG A 83 9.25 -12.90 15.75
C ARG A 83 8.32 -13.93 15.14
N CYS A 84 7.04 -13.60 15.06
CA CYS A 84 6.01 -14.50 14.55
C CYS A 84 5.55 -14.08 13.16
N THR A 85 4.96 -15.00 12.41
CA THR A 85 4.48 -14.71 11.05
C THR A 85 3.01 -15.10 10.89
N LEU A 86 2.19 -14.14 10.49
CA LEU A 86 0.89 -14.41 9.88
C LEU A 86 1.08 -14.52 8.38
N LEU A 87 1.00 -15.75 7.87
CA LEU A 87 1.11 -16.03 6.44
C LEU A 87 -0.28 -16.09 5.82
N ILE A 88 -0.51 -15.33 4.74
CA ILE A 88 -1.81 -15.21 4.08
C ILE A 88 -1.73 -15.79 2.67
N ALA A 89 -2.55 -16.79 2.39
CA ALA A 89 -2.66 -17.44 1.09
C ALA A 89 -3.18 -16.48 0.02
N PRO A 90 -2.98 -16.79 -1.28
CA PRO A 90 -3.60 -16.02 -2.35
C PRO A 90 -5.13 -16.00 -2.21
N GLY A 91 -5.72 -14.84 -2.49
CA GLY A 91 -7.15 -14.60 -2.38
C GLY A 91 -7.47 -13.17 -1.97
N THR A 92 -8.77 -12.86 -2.00
CA THR A 92 -9.32 -11.59 -1.51
C THR A 92 -9.98 -11.83 -0.16
N TYR A 93 -9.49 -11.15 0.87
CA TYR A 93 -9.98 -11.22 2.24
C TYR A 93 -10.74 -9.95 2.56
N GLU A 94 -12.07 -10.03 2.48
CA GLU A 94 -12.95 -8.93 2.82
C GLU A 94 -13.11 -8.82 4.34
N LEU A 95 -12.74 -7.67 4.89
CA LEU A 95 -13.00 -7.31 6.27
C LEU A 95 -14.41 -6.74 6.36
N LEU A 96 -15.15 -7.15 7.40
CA LEU A 96 -16.49 -6.64 7.64
C LEU A 96 -16.44 -5.13 7.93
N LYS A 97 -17.61 -4.48 7.83
CA LYS A 97 -17.75 -3.06 8.16
C LYS A 97 -17.17 -2.78 9.55
N ASP A 98 -16.34 -1.74 9.65
CA ASP A 98 -15.70 -1.29 10.89
C ASP A 98 -14.68 -2.28 11.49
N GLN A 99 -14.33 -3.37 10.79
CA GLN A 99 -13.19 -4.21 11.16
C GLN A 99 -11.88 -3.56 10.72
N GLN A 100 -10.89 -3.63 11.60
CA GLN A 100 -9.52 -3.21 11.35
C GLN A 100 -8.60 -4.41 11.55
N LEU A 101 -7.57 -4.50 10.72
CA LEU A 101 -6.47 -5.44 10.96
C LEU A 101 -5.44 -4.75 11.85
N VAL A 102 -5.44 -5.12 13.13
CA VAL A 102 -4.51 -4.57 14.12
C VAL A 102 -3.29 -5.47 14.21
N MET A 103 -2.12 -4.93 13.86
CA MET A 103 -0.87 -5.66 14.01
C MET A 103 -0.43 -5.73 15.47
N HIS A 104 0.36 -6.74 15.80
CA HIS A 104 0.98 -6.89 17.12
C HIS A 104 2.49 -6.72 17.01
N GLU A 105 3.12 -6.34 18.12
CA GLU A 105 4.57 -6.16 18.18
C GLU A 105 5.29 -7.46 17.82
N ASN A 106 6.37 -7.37 17.03
CA ASN A 106 7.13 -8.53 16.51
C ASN A 106 6.32 -9.52 15.64
N VAL A 107 5.14 -9.13 15.14
CA VAL A 107 4.36 -9.97 14.23
C VAL A 107 4.46 -9.43 12.79
N ASP A 108 5.02 -10.25 11.91
CA ASP A 108 5.00 -9.99 10.49
C ASP A 108 3.70 -10.48 9.86
N ILE A 109 3.13 -9.69 8.96
CA ILE A 109 2.02 -10.13 8.09
C ILE A 109 2.56 -10.23 6.67
N VAL A 110 2.46 -11.43 6.10
CA VAL A 110 3.10 -11.80 4.83
C VAL A 110 2.06 -12.40 3.90
N GLY A 111 1.79 -11.75 2.78
CA GLY A 111 1.03 -12.34 1.69
C GLY A 111 1.89 -13.18 0.75
N MET A 112 1.26 -13.73 -0.28
CA MET A 112 1.91 -14.53 -1.33
C MET A 112 2.18 -13.72 -2.61
N GLY A 113 2.14 -12.39 -2.52
CA GLY A 113 2.39 -11.45 -3.60
C GLY A 113 1.36 -10.31 -3.67
N MET A 114 1.81 -9.11 -4.04
CA MET A 114 0.98 -7.90 -4.13
C MET A 114 -0.27 -8.06 -5.00
N GLU A 115 -0.17 -8.85 -6.07
CA GLU A 115 -1.27 -9.07 -7.02
C GLU A 115 -2.04 -10.37 -6.77
N SER A 116 -1.61 -11.20 -5.81
CA SER A 116 -2.22 -12.50 -5.51
C SER A 116 -2.96 -12.52 -4.16
N THR A 117 -2.54 -11.68 -3.21
CA THR A 117 -3.10 -11.60 -1.86
C THR A 117 -3.62 -10.18 -1.62
N GLN A 118 -4.90 -10.05 -1.32
CA GLN A 118 -5.55 -8.75 -1.17
C GLN A 118 -6.39 -8.70 0.11
N ILE A 119 -6.21 -7.65 0.90
CA ILE A 119 -7.07 -7.29 2.04
C ILE A 119 -7.97 -6.14 1.59
N VAL A 120 -9.28 -6.34 1.63
CA VAL A 120 -10.27 -5.34 1.23
C VAL A 120 -11.10 -4.98 2.44
N GLY A 121 -11.35 -3.70 2.66
CA GLY A 121 -12.28 -3.30 3.70
C GLY A 121 -12.84 -1.91 3.51
N ARG A 122 -13.66 -1.53 4.48
CA ARG A 122 -14.36 -0.25 4.53
C ARG A 122 -14.18 0.30 5.93
N ALA A 123 -13.06 0.97 6.16
CA ALA A 123 -12.75 1.63 7.42
C ALA A 123 -12.75 3.14 7.21
N GLY A 124 -13.23 3.89 8.20
CA GLY A 124 -13.23 5.34 8.18
C GLY A 124 -13.65 5.92 9.51
N GLY A 125 -13.19 7.13 9.81
CA GLY A 125 -13.31 7.75 11.12
C GLY A 125 -13.56 9.25 11.06
N THR A 126 -13.80 9.86 12.23
CA THR A 126 -13.99 11.31 12.37
C THR A 126 -12.68 12.09 12.41
N THR A 127 -11.56 11.41 12.67
CA THR A 127 -10.20 11.97 12.72
C THR A 127 -9.26 11.17 11.83
N SER A 128 -8.13 11.77 11.41
CA SER A 128 -7.07 11.13 10.62
C SER A 128 -6.23 10.12 11.41
N GLY A 129 -6.76 9.61 12.53
CA GLY A 129 -6.07 8.72 13.48
C GLY A 129 -6.40 7.25 13.25
N GLU A 130 -6.10 6.43 14.27
CA GLU A 130 -6.33 4.97 14.26
C GLU A 130 -7.73 4.58 13.82
N GLY A 131 -8.77 5.27 14.30
CA GLY A 131 -10.16 4.96 13.97
C GLY A 131 -10.54 5.13 12.49
N SER A 132 -9.68 5.72 11.66
CA SER A 132 -9.90 5.86 10.21
C SER A 132 -9.22 4.79 9.36
N ALA A 133 -8.33 3.98 9.96
CA ALA A 133 -7.42 3.10 9.23
C ALA A 133 -8.01 1.71 8.98
N LEU A 134 -7.67 1.08 7.85
CA LEU A 134 -7.98 -0.33 7.66
C LEU A 134 -6.96 -1.23 8.36
N ILE A 135 -5.69 -0.83 8.35
CA ILE A 135 -4.60 -1.53 9.03
C ILE A 135 -3.94 -0.59 10.04
N LEU A 136 -3.74 -1.09 11.27
CA LEU A 136 -2.93 -0.45 12.28
C LEU A 136 -1.58 -1.16 12.36
N GLY A 137 -0.49 -0.43 12.11
CA GLY A 137 0.87 -0.94 12.28
C GLY A 137 1.19 -1.26 13.74
N ALA A 138 2.38 -1.81 13.99
CA ALA A 138 2.91 -2.07 15.33
C ALA A 138 4.44 -1.93 15.35
N SER A 139 5.02 -1.83 16.55
CA SER A 139 6.48 -1.81 16.72
C SER A 139 7.10 -3.13 16.25
N GLU A 140 8.27 -3.08 15.63
CA GLU A 140 9.02 -4.26 15.15
C GLU A 140 8.22 -5.21 14.24
N ALA A 141 7.17 -4.70 13.60
CA ALA A 141 6.28 -5.46 12.72
C ALA A 141 6.54 -5.12 11.26
N THR A 142 6.39 -6.09 10.36
CA THR A 142 6.48 -5.87 8.90
C THR A 142 5.20 -6.30 8.21
N LEU A 143 4.66 -5.43 7.35
CA LEU A 143 3.61 -5.78 6.38
C LEU A 143 4.25 -5.97 5.01
N ARG A 144 4.09 -7.14 4.39
CA ARG A 144 4.70 -7.41 3.08
C ARG A 144 3.93 -8.34 2.15
N ASP A 145 4.25 -8.23 0.87
CA ASP A 145 3.83 -9.15 -0.19
C ASP A 145 2.30 -9.25 -0.37
N LEU A 146 1.58 -8.13 -0.26
CA LEU A 146 0.12 -8.10 -0.42
C LEU A 146 -0.40 -6.75 -0.91
N SER A 147 -1.67 -6.72 -1.29
CA SER A 147 -2.40 -5.48 -1.56
C SER A 147 -3.43 -5.17 -0.49
N VAL A 148 -3.71 -3.88 -0.31
CA VAL A 148 -4.66 -3.34 0.65
C VAL A 148 -5.58 -2.38 -0.09
N VAL A 149 -6.89 -2.54 0.07
CA VAL A 149 -7.90 -1.64 -0.50
C VAL A 149 -8.83 -1.19 0.62
N ASN A 150 -8.73 0.09 1.00
CA ASN A 150 -9.73 0.73 1.83
C ASN A 150 -10.64 1.59 0.95
N ALA A 151 -11.89 1.15 0.78
CA ALA A 151 -12.91 1.87 -0.01
C ALA A 151 -13.70 2.90 0.81
N GLY A 152 -13.34 3.06 2.09
CA GLY A 152 -14.01 3.96 3.02
C GLY A 152 -15.42 3.51 3.39
N VAL A 153 -15.97 4.15 4.42
CA VAL A 153 -17.39 4.05 4.77
C VAL A 153 -18.11 5.34 4.43
N ASP A 154 -19.40 5.22 4.15
CA ASP A 154 -20.25 6.38 3.88
C ASP A 154 -20.25 7.32 5.11
N ASN A 155 -20.09 8.62 4.86
CA ASN A 155 -20.06 9.67 5.89
C ASN A 155 -18.86 9.64 6.86
N ALA A 156 -17.78 8.91 6.57
CA ALA A 156 -16.53 9.13 7.29
C ALA A 156 -16.04 10.59 7.07
N ALA A 157 -15.24 11.12 7.98
CA ALA A 157 -14.49 12.36 7.73
C ALA A 157 -13.09 12.06 7.19
N ASN A 158 -12.57 10.85 7.44
CA ASN A 158 -11.24 10.43 7.05
C ASN A 158 -11.27 8.95 6.67
N VAL A 159 -10.55 8.59 5.61
CA VAL A 159 -10.32 7.22 5.17
C VAL A 159 -8.82 7.00 5.09
N THR A 160 -8.30 6.09 5.90
CA THR A 160 -6.86 5.80 5.94
C THR A 160 -6.61 4.35 5.53
N GLY A 161 -5.67 4.10 4.64
CA GLY A 161 -5.24 2.76 4.30
C GLY A 161 -4.52 2.11 5.47
N ILE A 162 -3.35 2.65 5.80
CA ILE A 162 -2.46 2.17 6.85
C ILE A 162 -2.13 3.31 7.79
N TYR A 163 -2.26 3.08 9.09
CA TYR A 163 -1.87 4.04 10.12
C TYR A 163 -0.81 3.44 11.02
N ASN A 164 0.28 4.18 11.24
CA ASN A 164 1.34 3.82 12.17
C ASN A 164 1.58 4.94 13.18
N LYS A 165 1.45 4.64 14.48
CA LYS A 165 1.94 5.51 15.58
C LYS A 165 3.15 4.92 16.31
N TYR A 166 3.65 3.79 15.83
CA TYR A 166 4.63 2.97 16.54
C TYR A 166 6.04 3.24 16.05
N SER A 167 7.01 2.72 16.81
CA SER A 167 8.41 3.07 16.68
C SER A 167 9.01 2.52 15.37
N SER A 168 8.88 1.24 15.05
CA SER A 168 9.72 0.56 14.05
C SER A 168 8.95 -0.30 13.05
N PHE A 169 7.88 0.26 12.49
CA PHE A 169 7.06 -0.41 11.49
C PHE A 169 7.72 -0.40 10.10
N SER A 170 7.61 -1.51 9.36
CA SER A 170 8.11 -1.62 7.98
C SER A 170 7.03 -2.10 7.01
N ILE A 171 7.07 -1.55 5.79
CA ILE A 171 6.20 -1.95 4.69
C ILE A 171 7.07 -2.31 3.49
N VAL A 172 6.93 -3.52 2.96
CA VAL A 172 7.79 -4.02 1.87
C VAL A 172 6.93 -4.70 0.81
N ARG A 173 7.01 -4.31 -0.47
CA ARG A 173 6.19 -4.95 -1.53
C ARG A 173 4.73 -4.94 -1.18
N VAL A 174 4.18 -3.75 -0.96
CA VAL A 174 2.75 -3.53 -0.69
C VAL A 174 2.15 -2.57 -1.69
N LYS A 175 0.98 -2.95 -2.20
CA LYS A 175 0.14 -2.13 -3.06
C LYS A 175 -1.06 -1.63 -2.27
N LEU A 176 -1.22 -0.34 -2.11
CA LEU A 176 -2.26 0.25 -1.29
C LEU A 176 -3.13 1.20 -2.10
N THR A 177 -4.45 1.04 -2.01
CA THR A 177 -5.43 2.02 -2.47
C THR A 177 -6.31 2.45 -1.32
N ALA A 178 -6.27 3.74 -0.98
CA ALA A 178 -7.23 4.38 -0.11
C ALA A 178 -8.14 5.25 -0.99
N SER A 179 -9.44 4.99 -0.93
CA SER A 179 -10.43 5.71 -1.72
C SER A 179 -11.73 5.86 -0.96
N PHE A 180 -12.54 6.83 -1.36
CA PHE A 180 -13.90 6.97 -0.87
C PHE A 180 -14.89 7.14 -2.02
N SER A 181 -16.15 6.79 -1.76
CA SER A 181 -17.24 6.92 -2.74
C SER A 181 -18.42 7.77 -2.23
N GLY A 182 -18.36 8.33 -1.03
CA GLY A 182 -19.43 9.12 -0.41
C GLY A 182 -19.45 10.61 -0.78
N SER A 183 -20.59 11.28 -0.57
CA SER A 183 -20.77 12.72 -0.85
C SER A 183 -20.37 13.66 0.29
N ASN A 184 -19.99 13.13 1.45
CA ASN A 184 -19.68 13.90 2.64
C ASN A 184 -18.18 13.81 2.94
N GLY A 185 -17.54 14.97 3.02
CA GLY A 185 -16.58 15.21 4.10
C GLY A 185 -15.17 14.61 4.04
N THR A 186 -14.87 13.56 3.29
CA THR A 186 -13.67 12.73 3.53
C THR A 186 -12.32 13.25 3.00
N ASP A 187 -11.36 13.39 3.90
CA ASP A 187 -9.93 13.33 3.56
C ASP A 187 -9.49 11.87 3.37
N ASN A 188 -8.57 11.62 2.44
CA ASN A 188 -8.04 10.29 2.16
C ASN A 188 -6.54 10.25 2.41
N TYR A 189 -6.12 9.20 3.07
CA TYR A 189 -4.73 8.96 3.38
C TYR A 189 -4.39 7.55 2.92
N GLY A 190 -3.38 7.39 2.07
CA GLY A 190 -2.80 6.07 1.84
C GLY A 190 -2.17 5.60 3.15
N ILE A 191 -1.04 6.19 3.50
CA ILE A 191 -0.30 5.85 4.73
C ILE A 191 -0.17 7.10 5.61
N VAL A 192 -0.52 6.98 6.88
CA VAL A 192 -0.23 8.00 7.91
C VAL A 192 0.81 7.45 8.87
N ASN A 193 1.91 8.18 9.05
CA ASN A 193 2.95 7.87 10.02
C ASN A 193 3.02 8.98 11.09
N GLU A 194 2.58 8.64 12.30
CA GLU A 194 2.64 9.45 13.51
C GLU A 194 3.68 8.91 14.51
N GLY A 195 4.69 8.18 14.02
CA GLY A 195 5.75 7.61 14.86
C GLY A 195 6.49 8.68 15.70
N ALA A 196 6.92 8.28 16.90
CA ALA A 196 7.65 9.15 17.83
C ALA A 196 9.10 9.44 17.38
N ASN A 197 9.70 10.46 18.02
CA ASN A 197 11.08 10.90 17.78
C ASN A 197 12.12 9.76 17.76
N ALA A 198 13.09 9.87 16.85
CA ALA A 198 14.31 9.04 16.78
C ALA A 198 14.11 7.56 16.39
N VAL A 199 13.00 7.22 15.73
CA VAL A 199 12.80 5.86 15.22
C VAL A 199 12.75 5.80 13.71
N ASN A 200 13.34 4.73 13.16
CA ASN A 200 13.39 4.46 11.73
C ASN A 200 12.16 3.68 11.30
N VAL A 201 11.33 4.29 10.46
CA VAL A 201 10.25 3.63 9.72
C VAL A 201 10.72 3.48 8.29
N THR A 202 10.52 2.31 7.68
CA THR A 202 11.01 2.02 6.33
C THR A 202 9.91 1.51 5.42
N PHE A 203 9.75 2.14 4.27
CA PHE A 203 8.88 1.69 3.19
C PHE A 203 9.75 1.36 1.96
N ASP A 204 9.62 0.16 1.42
CA ASP A 204 10.43 -0.31 0.29
C ASP A 204 9.61 -1.08 -0.75
N ASP A 205 9.78 -0.75 -2.03
CA ASP A 205 9.05 -1.36 -3.15
C ASP A 205 7.52 -1.26 -2.95
N ILE A 206 7.01 -0.07 -2.66
CA ILE A 206 5.59 0.16 -2.36
C ILE A 206 4.89 0.94 -3.47
N LYS A 207 3.58 0.71 -3.60
CA LYS A 207 2.71 1.51 -4.45
C LYS A 207 1.53 2.02 -3.65
N VAL A 208 1.28 3.32 -3.67
CA VAL A 208 0.25 3.95 -2.85
C VAL A 208 -0.58 4.91 -3.68
N TRP A 209 -1.89 4.67 -3.76
CA TRP A 209 -2.85 5.56 -4.37
C TRP A 209 -3.84 6.07 -3.33
N SER A 210 -3.88 7.39 -3.18
CA SER A 210 -4.93 8.10 -2.43
C SER A 210 -5.86 8.77 -3.44
N ILE A 211 -7.08 8.26 -3.55
CA ILE A 211 -8.02 8.61 -4.62
C ILE A 211 -9.29 9.20 -4.02
N GLY A 212 -9.53 10.48 -4.29
CA GLY A 212 -10.75 11.15 -3.96
C GLY A 212 -11.83 11.06 -5.03
N ASN A 213 -13.07 11.39 -4.66
CA ASN A 213 -14.16 11.62 -5.60
C ASN A 213 -14.57 13.10 -5.54
N TYR A 214 -14.56 13.77 -6.69
CA TYR A 214 -14.73 15.22 -6.88
C TYR A 214 -16.09 15.80 -6.45
N ALA A 215 -16.98 15.01 -5.84
CA ALA A 215 -18.40 15.29 -5.85
C ALA A 215 -18.82 16.56 -5.08
N VAL A 216 -18.21 16.93 -3.93
CA VAL A 216 -18.54 18.18 -3.21
C VAL A 216 -17.64 18.47 -1.97
N GLY A 217 -17.30 19.75 -1.76
CA GLY A 217 -16.70 20.32 -0.52
C GLY A 217 -15.20 20.07 -0.35
N SER A 218 -14.45 20.90 0.38
CA SER A 218 -12.98 20.79 0.50
C SER A 218 -12.51 19.43 1.04
N LYS A 219 -11.85 18.62 0.21
CA LYS A 219 -11.30 17.29 0.50
C LYS A 219 -9.81 17.28 0.22
N LYS A 220 -9.07 16.54 1.03
CA LYS A 220 -7.63 16.37 0.88
C LYS A 220 -7.26 14.93 0.61
N CYS A 221 -6.31 14.71 -0.27
CA CYS A 221 -5.77 13.41 -0.61
C CYS A 221 -4.28 13.44 -0.33
N PHE A 222 -3.83 12.55 0.55
CA PHE A 222 -2.43 12.33 0.87
C PHE A 222 -2.06 10.91 0.51
N GLY A 223 -1.05 10.72 -0.34
CA GLY A 223 -0.52 9.38 -0.59
C GLY A 223 0.14 8.85 0.68
N ILE A 224 1.20 9.52 1.12
CA ILE A 224 1.92 9.24 2.37
C ILE A 224 2.04 10.52 3.18
N TRP A 225 1.67 10.48 4.45
CA TRP A 225 1.81 11.60 5.37
C TRP A 225 2.69 11.21 6.57
N ASN A 226 3.91 11.72 6.59
CA ASN A 226 4.76 11.69 7.78
C ASN A 226 4.40 12.87 8.68
N LYS A 227 3.53 12.62 9.65
CA LYS A 227 2.99 13.65 10.54
C LYS A 227 3.79 13.77 11.85
N GLY A 228 4.37 12.66 12.31
CA GLY A 228 5.14 12.61 13.55
C GLY A 228 6.63 12.94 13.37
N TYR A 229 7.38 12.82 14.47
CA TYR A 229 8.81 13.11 14.50
C TYR A 229 9.72 11.94 14.10
N ALA A 230 9.15 10.87 13.54
CA ALA A 230 9.92 9.72 13.10
C ALA A 230 10.89 10.07 11.95
N LYS A 231 11.93 9.26 11.82
CA LYS A 231 12.75 9.21 10.61
C LYS A 231 12.09 8.22 9.64
N LEU A 232 11.45 8.75 8.61
CA LEU A 232 10.83 7.94 7.56
C LEU A 232 11.77 7.82 6.36
N GLU A 233 12.06 6.59 5.96
CA GLU A 233 12.81 6.29 4.74
C GLU A 233 11.91 5.55 3.75
N ILE A 234 11.79 6.10 2.54
CA ILE A 234 11.00 5.56 1.45
C ILE A 234 11.93 5.27 0.29
N ASN A 235 12.01 4.00 -0.10
CA ASN A 235 12.85 3.49 -1.18
C ASN A 235 11.96 2.82 -2.22
N HIS A 236 12.23 3.04 -3.52
CA HIS A 236 11.52 2.33 -4.61
C HIS A 236 9.99 2.46 -4.50
N ALA A 237 9.45 3.67 -4.60
CA ALA A 237 8.02 3.88 -4.36
C ALA A 237 7.32 4.60 -5.50
N GLU A 238 6.09 4.17 -5.79
CA GLU A 238 5.14 4.87 -6.66
C GLU A 238 4.02 5.43 -5.78
N VAL A 239 3.92 6.75 -5.65
CA VAL A 239 2.95 7.40 -4.75
C VAL A 239 2.11 8.38 -5.55
N GLN A 240 0.79 8.19 -5.52
CA GLN A 240 -0.16 9.05 -6.23
C GLN A 240 -1.22 9.63 -5.29
N ALA A 241 -1.50 10.92 -5.46
CA ALA A 241 -2.65 11.59 -4.85
C ALA A 241 -3.48 12.29 -5.94
N THR A 242 -4.75 11.93 -6.06
CA THR A 242 -5.65 12.47 -7.09
C THR A 242 -7.10 12.45 -6.61
N GLY A 243 -7.99 13.15 -7.31
CA GLY A 243 -9.43 13.04 -7.08
C GLY A 243 -9.99 13.95 -5.97
N CYS A 244 -9.13 14.54 -5.14
CA CYS A 244 -9.55 15.48 -4.11
C CYS A 244 -9.62 16.91 -4.65
N ASN A 245 -10.43 17.78 -4.04
CA ASN A 245 -10.73 19.11 -4.56
C ASN A 245 -10.17 20.28 -3.73
N ASP A 246 -9.35 20.02 -2.71
CA ASP A 246 -8.67 21.05 -1.91
C ASP A 246 -7.14 20.86 -1.95
N ASP A 247 -6.65 19.74 -1.40
CA ASP A 247 -5.23 19.41 -1.41
C ASP A 247 -5.03 18.02 -2.01
N ASN A 248 -4.15 17.87 -3.00
CA ASN A 248 -3.64 16.57 -3.45
C ASN A 248 -2.14 16.57 -3.22
N THR A 249 -1.65 15.81 -2.25
CA THR A 249 -0.23 15.74 -1.94
C THR A 249 0.24 14.29 -1.98
N ALA A 250 1.15 13.94 -2.88
CA ALA A 250 1.60 12.54 -2.96
C ALA A 250 2.35 12.17 -1.67
N ILE A 251 3.33 12.98 -1.27
CA ILE A 251 4.08 12.78 -0.02
C ILE A 251 4.13 14.08 0.78
N GLN A 252 3.61 14.07 2.00
CA GLN A 252 3.70 15.19 2.93
C GLN A 252 4.59 14.83 4.12
N ASN A 253 5.53 15.72 4.44
CA ASN A 253 6.31 15.69 5.67
C ASN A 253 5.92 16.89 6.53
N THR A 254 5.31 16.64 7.69
CA THR A 254 4.96 17.71 8.62
C THR A 254 6.01 17.92 9.69
N GLU A 255 6.63 16.84 10.18
CA GLU A 255 7.67 16.88 11.20
C GLU A 255 8.71 15.77 10.91
N GLY A 256 9.82 15.75 11.67
CA GLY A 256 10.79 14.67 11.61
C GLY A 256 11.79 14.75 10.44
N THR A 257 12.28 13.59 10.01
CA THR A 257 13.24 13.47 8.90
C THR A 257 12.68 12.54 7.84
N LEU A 258 12.58 13.03 6.60
CA LEU A 258 12.12 12.24 5.47
C LEU A 258 13.28 12.00 4.49
N ARG A 259 13.49 10.74 4.11
CA ARG A 259 14.45 10.35 3.07
C ARG A 259 13.71 9.62 1.96
N LEU A 260 13.78 10.15 0.75
CA LEU A 260 13.21 9.57 -0.47
C LEU A 260 14.36 9.13 -1.39
N VAL A 261 14.33 7.89 -1.85
CA VAL A 261 15.30 7.34 -2.81
C VAL A 261 14.57 6.55 -3.88
N ASN A 262 14.74 6.92 -5.15
CA ASN A 262 14.07 6.24 -6.27
C ASN A 262 12.55 6.20 -6.06
N VAL A 263 11.98 7.40 -5.88
CA VAL A 263 10.55 7.60 -5.62
C VAL A 263 9.95 8.37 -6.79
N ASP A 264 8.89 7.82 -7.37
CA ASP A 264 8.00 8.48 -8.31
C ASP A 264 6.77 8.98 -7.55
N ALA A 265 6.68 10.28 -7.35
CA ALA A 265 5.60 10.94 -6.60
C ALA A 265 4.78 11.81 -7.55
N GLU A 266 3.48 11.52 -7.63
CA GLU A 266 2.57 12.22 -8.56
C GLU A 266 1.35 12.79 -7.84
N ALA A 267 1.06 14.06 -8.06
CA ALA A 267 -0.13 14.71 -7.52
C ALA A 267 -0.87 15.46 -8.62
N TYR A 268 -2.07 15.01 -8.93
CA TYR A 268 -2.88 15.59 -10.00
C TYR A 268 -4.13 16.25 -9.47
N PHE A 269 -4.44 17.40 -10.07
CA PHE A 269 -5.70 18.06 -9.86
C PHE A 269 -6.26 18.65 -11.17
N ALA A 270 -7.58 18.77 -11.26
CA ALA A 270 -8.30 19.22 -12.47
C ALA A 270 -8.71 20.72 -12.42
N GLY A 271 -8.12 21.54 -11.55
CA GLY A 271 -8.45 22.97 -11.38
C GLY A 271 -7.40 23.79 -10.61
N ASP A 272 -7.82 24.85 -9.91
CA ASP A 272 -6.93 25.86 -9.28
C ASP A 272 -6.44 25.55 -7.85
N PHE A 273 -6.56 24.30 -7.38
CA PHE A 273 -6.26 23.92 -6.00
C PHE A 273 -4.83 23.35 -5.83
N ARG A 274 -4.41 23.15 -4.58
CA ARG A 274 -3.03 22.79 -4.23
C ARG A 274 -2.75 21.34 -4.60
N ALA A 275 -1.90 21.13 -5.60
CA ALA A 275 -1.33 19.83 -5.90
C ALA A 275 0.19 19.86 -5.65
N PHE A 276 0.69 18.93 -4.83
CA PHE A 276 2.10 18.83 -4.47
C PHE A 276 2.59 17.39 -4.65
N ALA A 277 3.63 17.14 -5.45
CA ALA A 277 4.23 15.81 -5.43
C ALA A 277 4.89 15.57 -4.06
N VAL A 278 5.71 16.51 -3.60
CA VAL A 278 6.27 16.49 -2.24
C VAL A 278 6.06 17.82 -1.54
N TRP A 279 5.58 17.80 -0.30
CA TRP A 279 5.45 18.99 0.53
C TRP A 279 6.05 18.78 1.91
N ASN A 280 7.09 19.55 2.24
CA ASN A 280 7.75 19.57 3.53
C ASN A 280 7.38 20.86 4.29
N THR A 281 6.60 20.74 5.37
CA THR A 281 6.20 21.92 6.16
C THR A 281 7.12 22.18 7.35
N GLN A 282 7.55 21.12 8.05
CA GLN A 282 8.52 21.20 9.15
C GLN A 282 9.37 19.93 9.15
N GLY A 283 10.65 20.06 9.49
CA GLY A 283 11.61 18.96 9.49
C GLY A 283 12.66 19.09 8.40
N THR A 284 13.27 17.97 8.05
CA THR A 284 14.30 17.91 6.99
C THR A 284 13.94 16.84 5.97
N ILE A 285 14.13 17.16 4.69
CA ILE A 285 13.97 16.19 3.62
C ILE A 285 15.28 15.96 2.87
N THR A 286 15.52 14.72 2.48
CA THR A 286 16.54 14.35 1.49
C THR A 286 15.88 13.56 0.37
N ILE A 287 15.95 14.07 -0.86
CA ILE A 287 15.37 13.46 -2.06
C ILE A 287 16.51 13.08 -3.00
N LEU A 288 16.59 11.81 -3.39
CA LEU A 288 17.65 11.26 -4.23
C LEU A 288 17.05 10.45 -5.39
N ASP A 289 17.51 10.72 -6.61
CA ASP A 289 17.24 9.89 -7.78
C ASP A 289 15.73 9.64 -8.01
N SER A 290 14.91 10.69 -7.86
CA SER A 290 13.44 10.64 -7.84
C SER A 290 12.79 11.41 -8.98
N THR A 291 11.50 11.13 -9.24
CA THR A 291 10.63 11.91 -10.15
C THR A 291 9.49 12.52 -9.35
N LEU A 292 9.35 13.84 -9.38
CA LEU A 292 8.28 14.57 -8.68
C LEU A 292 7.39 15.26 -9.71
N ASN A 293 6.16 14.80 -9.90
CA ASN A 293 5.22 15.35 -10.88
C ASN A 293 3.96 15.94 -10.24
N SER A 294 3.67 17.20 -10.53
CA SER A 294 2.38 17.77 -10.15
C SER A 294 1.87 18.86 -11.06
N THR A 295 0.54 18.92 -11.20
CA THR A 295 -0.17 19.96 -11.94
C THR A 295 0.00 21.37 -11.37
N TYR A 296 0.34 21.49 -10.07
CA TYR A 296 0.59 22.80 -9.44
C TYR A 296 2.07 22.95 -9.07
N ARG A 297 2.58 22.12 -8.15
CA ARG A 297 3.97 22.20 -7.69
C ARG A 297 4.62 20.84 -7.47
N SER A 298 5.78 20.60 -8.07
CA SER A 298 6.54 19.37 -7.85
C SER A 298 7.10 19.32 -6.42
N LEU A 299 7.48 20.46 -5.86
CA LEU A 299 8.09 20.53 -4.53
C LEU A 299 7.64 21.78 -3.77
N GLY A 300 7.15 21.60 -2.54
CA GLY A 300 6.89 22.68 -1.58
C GLY A 300 7.79 22.55 -0.36
N ILE A 301 8.51 23.61 -0.01
CA ILE A 301 9.39 23.65 1.17
C ILE A 301 9.02 24.87 2.01
N ASP A 302 8.67 24.63 3.27
CA ASP A 302 8.44 25.68 4.28
C ASP A 302 9.45 25.62 5.44
N SER A 303 10.43 24.71 5.40
CA SER A 303 11.42 24.52 6.47
C SER A 303 12.87 24.51 5.98
N ALA A 304 13.81 24.59 6.92
CA ALA A 304 15.24 24.74 6.62
C ALA A 304 16.00 23.40 6.59
N SER A 305 16.90 23.27 5.60
CA SER A 305 17.95 22.23 5.46
C SER A 305 17.57 21.02 4.60
N ASP A 306 16.98 21.30 3.45
CA ASP A 306 16.55 20.28 2.50
C ASP A 306 17.62 19.98 1.45
N ARG A 307 17.73 18.72 1.02
CA ARG A 307 18.73 18.26 0.06
C ARG A 307 18.06 17.50 -1.08
N ILE A 308 18.19 18.01 -2.29
CA ILE A 308 17.59 17.44 -3.49
C ILE A 308 18.70 17.12 -4.49
N ILE A 309 18.85 15.86 -4.85
CA ILE A 309 19.97 15.39 -5.68
C ILE A 309 19.45 14.48 -6.80
N ASN A 310 19.91 14.70 -8.02
CA ASN A 310 19.58 13.86 -9.19
C ASN A 310 18.07 13.63 -9.39
N THR A 311 17.25 14.64 -9.09
CA THR A 311 15.79 14.51 -9.07
C THR A 311 15.18 15.28 -10.25
N GLN A 312 14.22 14.68 -10.94
CA GLN A 312 13.38 15.37 -11.93
C GLN A 312 12.21 16.05 -11.23
N LEU A 313 11.99 17.33 -11.54
CA LEU A 313 10.92 18.16 -11.02
C LEU A 313 9.99 18.56 -12.17
N ASP A 314 8.90 17.80 -12.35
CA ASP A 314 7.82 18.11 -13.30
C ASP A 314 6.79 19.03 -12.63
N GLY A 315 6.99 20.34 -12.82
CA GLY A 315 6.20 21.39 -12.20
C GLY A 315 7.03 22.38 -11.37
N SER A 316 6.39 23.45 -10.90
CA SER A 316 7.08 24.54 -10.20
C SER A 316 7.49 24.18 -8.76
N VAL A 317 8.56 24.81 -8.26
CA VAL A 317 9.00 24.71 -6.85
C VAL A 317 8.42 25.89 -6.06
N SER A 318 7.82 25.64 -4.89
CA SER A 318 7.54 26.68 -3.90
C SER A 318 8.60 26.66 -2.83
N ASP A 319 9.21 27.81 -2.60
CA ASP A 319 9.91 28.10 -1.37
C ASP A 319 9.23 29.30 -0.71
N THR A 320 8.41 29.03 0.30
CA THR A 320 7.66 30.07 1.01
C THR A 320 8.56 30.83 1.98
N PHE A 321 9.69 30.23 2.38
CA PHE A 321 10.66 30.80 3.29
C PHE A 321 12.05 30.53 2.73
N PRO A 322 12.59 31.40 1.82
CA PRO A 322 13.87 31.18 1.17
C PRO A 322 14.94 30.90 2.22
N SER A 323 15.14 29.62 2.47
CA SER A 323 16.02 29.16 3.51
C SER A 323 17.36 29.03 2.80
N PRO A 324 18.40 29.76 3.23
CA PRO A 324 19.71 29.72 2.56
C PRO A 324 20.40 28.34 2.65
N SER A 325 19.71 27.31 3.15
CA SER A 325 20.21 25.96 3.37
C SER A 325 19.63 24.89 2.44
N THR A 326 18.66 25.19 1.57
CA THR A 326 18.19 24.22 0.56
C THR A 326 19.31 23.99 -0.45
N GLN A 327 19.67 22.72 -0.70
CA GLN A 327 20.74 22.35 -1.61
C GLN A 327 20.19 21.51 -2.76
N CYS A 328 20.23 22.06 -3.97
CA CYS A 328 19.90 21.33 -5.20
C CYS A 328 21.17 20.99 -5.99
N ARG A 329 21.36 19.70 -6.31
CA ARG A 329 22.51 19.22 -7.09
C ARG A 329 22.07 18.23 -8.15
N GLY A 330 22.28 18.57 -9.42
CA GLY A 330 21.88 17.70 -10.52
C GLY A 330 20.36 17.54 -10.61
N THR A 331 19.61 18.57 -10.25
CA THR A 331 18.15 18.61 -10.33
C THR A 331 17.73 19.22 -11.66
N TYR A 332 16.70 18.69 -12.31
CA TYR A 332 16.26 19.13 -13.64
C TYR A 332 14.74 19.26 -13.72
N ASP A 333 14.25 20.12 -14.61
CA ASP A 333 12.84 20.17 -15.02
C ASP A 333 12.55 19.16 -16.15
N ASP A 334 11.32 19.13 -16.68
CA ASP A 334 10.91 18.19 -17.75
C ASP A 334 11.58 18.43 -19.08
N ASN A 335 12.14 19.61 -19.28
CA ASN A 335 12.93 19.94 -20.46
C ASN A 335 14.41 19.58 -20.23
N LEU A 336 14.73 18.86 -19.15
CA LEU A 336 16.09 18.54 -18.69
C LEU A 336 16.93 19.79 -18.42
N THR A 337 16.28 20.92 -18.14
CA THR A 337 16.95 22.16 -17.78
C THR A 337 17.30 22.10 -16.31
N LYS A 338 18.55 22.46 -15.98
CA LYS A 338 19.00 22.48 -14.58
C LYS A 338 18.12 23.43 -13.76
N VAL A 339 17.61 22.93 -12.63
CA VAL A 339 16.88 23.72 -11.64
C VAL A 339 17.85 24.09 -10.52
N ASP A 340 17.97 25.40 -10.27
CA ASP A 340 18.64 25.92 -9.09
C ASP A 340 17.60 26.17 -8.00
N CYS A 341 17.89 25.60 -6.83
CA CYS A 341 17.35 26.01 -5.54
C CYS A 341 18.55 26.68 -4.83
#